data_AF-A0A958IML8-F1
#
_entry.id   AF-A0A958IML8-F1
#
_cell.length_a   1.000
_cell.length_b   1.000
_cell.length_c   1.000
_cell.angle_alpha   90.00
_cell.angle_beta   90.00
_cell.angle_gamma   90.00
#
_symmetry.space_group_name_H-M   'P 1'
#
loop_
_entity.id
_entity.type
_entity.pdbx_description
1 polymer ?
#
loop_
_entity_poly.entity_id
_entity_poly.type
_entity_poly.pdbx_seq_one_letter_code
_entity_poly.pdbx_strand_id
1 'polypeptide(L)'
;RKRMGDVAVKGARSVNYESAGTIEFLLDKSGNFYFMEMNTRIQVEHPVTEMVYGVDLIKEQIRIAAGEKLKIKQSELTPRGHAIECRINAEDPERNFMPMPGVINNLHLPGGPGVRVDTHIYNSYKVPPYYDSLLAKLIVSARNRHDAIRRLNRALDEFVVEGIKTTIPFHKYVINTPEFIEGDFDTHFLEKIYEKAKAEMSQKA
;
A
#
# COMPACT_ATOMS: atom_id res chain seq x y z
N ARG A 1 18.70 3.71 -5.40
CA ARG A 1 17.77 3.07 -6.37
C ARG A 1 18.48 2.15 -7.36
N LYS A 2 19.26 2.66 -8.34
CA LYS A 2 19.91 1.82 -9.38
C LYS A 2 20.68 0.62 -8.82
N ARG A 3 21.55 0.85 -7.82
CA ARG A 3 22.35 -0.21 -7.17
C ARG A 3 21.48 -1.35 -6.60
N MET A 4 20.37 -1.03 -5.93
CA MET A 4 19.44 -2.04 -5.39
C MET A 4 18.72 -2.80 -6.51
N GLY A 5 18.28 -2.10 -7.56
CA GLY A 5 17.64 -2.72 -8.73
C GLY A 5 18.57 -3.69 -9.46
N ASP A 6 19.83 -3.28 -9.70
CA ASP A 6 20.83 -4.11 -10.34
C ASP A 6 21.12 -5.40 -9.52
N VAL A 7 21.18 -5.29 -8.19
CA VAL A 7 21.34 -6.43 -7.28
C VAL A 7 20.10 -7.33 -7.27
N ALA A 8 18.90 -6.76 -7.24
CA ALA A 8 17.65 -7.53 -7.30
C ALA A 8 17.56 -8.35 -8.59
N VAL A 9 17.83 -7.73 -9.75
CA VAL A 9 17.85 -8.45 -11.04
C VAL A 9 18.91 -9.55 -11.05
N LYS A 10 20.09 -9.31 -10.47
CA LYS A 10 21.14 -10.33 -10.34
C LYS A 10 20.68 -11.51 -9.47
N GLY A 11 20.03 -11.24 -8.34
CA GLY A 11 19.45 -12.26 -7.46
C GLY A 11 18.42 -13.11 -8.19
N ALA A 12 17.42 -12.49 -8.83
CA ALA A 12 16.39 -13.18 -9.60
C ALA A 12 16.98 -14.08 -10.71
N ARG A 13 18.00 -13.59 -11.44
CA ARG A 13 18.68 -14.40 -12.47
C ARG A 13 19.43 -15.60 -11.90
N SER A 14 20.04 -15.47 -10.73
CA SER A 14 20.82 -16.57 -10.12
C SER A 14 19.97 -17.80 -9.76
N VAL A 15 18.67 -17.61 -9.57
CA VAL A 15 17.71 -18.69 -9.27
C VAL A 15 16.78 -18.98 -10.45
N ASN A 16 17.09 -18.46 -11.65
CA ASN A 16 16.25 -18.58 -12.85
C ASN A 16 14.78 -18.22 -12.58
N TYR A 17 14.55 -17.13 -11.83
CA TYR A 17 13.20 -16.75 -11.42
C TYR A 17 12.36 -16.31 -12.62
N GLU A 18 11.10 -16.76 -12.63
CA GLU A 18 10.10 -16.43 -13.64
C GLU A 18 8.85 -15.84 -12.99
N SER A 19 8.03 -15.11 -13.77
CA SER A 19 6.87 -14.34 -13.30
C SER A 19 7.26 -13.13 -12.43
N ALA A 20 6.28 -12.52 -11.76
CA ALA A 20 6.51 -11.41 -10.83
C ALA A 20 6.96 -11.91 -9.45
N GLY A 21 7.85 -11.17 -8.81
CA GLY A 21 8.33 -11.40 -7.46
C GLY A 21 8.97 -10.14 -6.89
N THR A 22 9.13 -10.10 -5.58
CA THR A 22 9.70 -8.95 -4.86
C THR A 22 10.94 -9.39 -4.10
N ILE A 23 12.03 -8.62 -4.22
CA ILE A 23 13.23 -8.80 -3.39
C ILE A 23 13.25 -7.68 -2.38
N GLU A 24 13.28 -8.05 -1.11
CA GLU A 24 13.20 -7.13 0.01
C GLU A 24 14.57 -6.87 0.61
N PHE A 25 14.81 -5.61 0.95
CA PHE A 25 16.06 -5.16 1.54
C PHE A 25 15.78 -4.33 2.79
N LEU A 26 16.63 -4.48 3.81
CA LEU A 26 16.73 -3.52 4.91
C LEU A 26 17.75 -2.45 4.53
N LEU A 27 17.44 -1.18 4.78
CA LEU A 27 18.31 -0.04 4.53
C LEU A 27 18.71 0.59 5.87
N ASP A 28 20.01 0.72 6.12
CA ASP A 28 20.52 1.40 7.31
C ASP A 28 20.57 2.94 7.13
N LYS A 29 20.85 3.65 8.22
CA LYS A 29 20.98 5.12 8.22
C LYS A 29 22.18 5.64 7.40
N SER A 30 23.14 4.78 7.10
CA SER A 30 24.32 5.08 6.28
C SER A 30 24.07 4.84 4.78
N GLY A 31 22.89 4.32 4.39
CA GLY A 31 22.54 3.99 3.02
C GLY A 31 23.05 2.64 2.53
N ASN A 32 23.55 1.78 3.43
CA ASN A 32 23.84 0.38 3.10
C ASN A 32 22.55 -0.42 3.13
N PHE A 33 22.42 -1.34 2.17
CA PHE A 33 21.26 -2.21 2.09
C PHE A 33 21.68 -3.67 2.18
N TYR A 34 20.81 -4.47 2.80
CA TYR A 34 21.03 -5.88 3.08
C TYR A 34 19.84 -6.67 2.59
N PHE A 35 20.08 -7.76 1.85
CA PHE A 35 19.02 -8.66 1.42
C PHE A 35 18.34 -9.26 2.65
N MET A 36 17.01 -9.28 2.65
CA MET A 36 16.21 -9.89 3.72
C MET A 36 15.54 -11.16 3.21
N GLU A 37 14.70 -11.02 2.18
CA GLU A 37 13.99 -12.15 1.59
C GLU A 37 13.59 -11.89 0.14
N MET A 38 13.10 -12.94 -0.52
CA MET A 38 12.48 -12.86 -1.83
C MET A 38 11.08 -13.49 -1.76
N ASN A 39 10.07 -12.67 -2.03
CA ASN A 39 8.68 -13.12 -2.13
C ASN A 39 8.40 -13.59 -3.56
N THR A 40 8.20 -14.91 -3.71
CA THR A 40 8.03 -15.58 -5.00
C THR A 40 6.58 -15.55 -5.51
N ARG A 41 5.93 -14.40 -5.33
CA ARG A 41 4.52 -14.15 -5.70
C ARG A 41 4.30 -12.65 -5.90
N ILE A 42 3.13 -12.31 -6.44
CA ILE A 42 2.68 -10.91 -6.45
C ILE A 42 2.53 -10.40 -5.01
N GLN A 43 2.95 -9.16 -4.77
CA GLN A 43 2.73 -8.50 -3.49
C GLN A 43 1.40 -7.74 -3.49
N VAL A 44 0.82 -7.59 -2.30
CA VAL A 44 -0.45 -6.87 -2.12
C VAL A 44 -0.31 -5.43 -2.64
N GLU A 45 0.82 -4.80 -2.33
CA GLU A 45 1.20 -3.42 -2.64
C GLU A 45 1.74 -3.22 -4.07
N HIS A 46 1.66 -4.22 -4.96
CA HIS A 46 2.05 -4.06 -6.37
C HIS A 46 1.42 -2.84 -7.08
N PRO A 47 0.18 -2.39 -6.77
CA PRO A 47 -0.42 -1.25 -7.45
C PRO A 47 0.39 0.05 -7.35
N VAL A 48 1.15 0.30 -6.28
CA VAL A 48 1.98 1.52 -6.21
C VAL A 48 3.06 1.52 -7.30
N THR A 49 3.58 0.35 -7.65
CA THR A 49 4.54 0.18 -8.76
C THR A 49 3.84 0.36 -10.09
N GLU A 50 2.65 -0.23 -10.28
CA GLU A 50 1.86 -0.07 -11.51
C GLU A 50 1.49 1.39 -11.77
N MET A 51 1.07 2.12 -10.74
CA MET A 51 0.66 3.53 -10.87
C MET A 51 1.82 4.45 -11.25
N VAL A 52 3.05 4.10 -10.85
CA VAL A 52 4.25 4.90 -11.14
C VAL A 52 4.87 4.53 -12.49
N TYR A 53 4.90 3.26 -12.86
CA TYR A 53 5.52 2.80 -14.10
C TYR A 53 4.54 2.66 -15.28
N GLY A 54 3.24 2.56 -15.00
CA GLY A 54 2.21 2.29 -16.00
C GLY A 54 2.31 0.89 -16.60
N VAL A 55 2.71 -0.09 -15.79
CA VAL A 55 2.82 -1.50 -16.18
C VAL A 55 1.81 -2.29 -15.37
N ASP A 56 0.99 -3.08 -16.05
CA ASP A 56 0.05 -4.03 -15.43
C ASP A 56 0.79 -5.34 -15.16
N LEU A 57 1.17 -5.56 -13.90
CA LEU A 57 1.98 -6.69 -13.48
C LEU A 57 1.19 -7.99 -13.55
N ILE A 58 -0.11 -7.98 -13.25
CA ILE A 58 -0.96 -9.17 -13.34
C ILE A 58 -1.05 -9.65 -14.79
N LYS A 59 -1.24 -8.73 -15.74
CA LYS A 59 -1.25 -9.03 -17.16
C LYS A 59 0.08 -9.59 -17.64
N GLU A 60 1.21 -9.04 -17.19
CA GLU A 60 2.53 -9.56 -17.54
C GLU A 60 2.77 -10.97 -16.94
N GLN A 61 2.30 -11.24 -15.72
CA GLN A 61 2.36 -12.58 -15.14
C GLN A 61 1.61 -13.61 -16.00
N ILE A 62 0.39 -13.29 -16.45
CA ILE A 62 -0.42 -14.18 -17.31
C ILE A 62 0.29 -14.42 -18.65
N ARG A 63 0.84 -13.38 -19.27
CA ARG A 63 1.59 -13.48 -20.53
C ARG A 63 2.82 -14.38 -20.40
N ILE A 64 3.61 -14.18 -19.35
CA ILE A 64 4.79 -15.00 -19.07
C ILE A 64 4.39 -16.46 -18.83
N ALA A 65 3.32 -16.71 -18.05
CA ALA A 65 2.80 -18.05 -17.82
C ALA A 65 2.31 -18.73 -19.11
N ALA A 66 1.86 -17.95 -20.11
CA ALA A 66 1.51 -18.43 -21.44
C ALA A 66 2.73 -18.64 -22.37
N GLY A 67 3.96 -18.47 -21.87
CA GLY A 67 5.20 -18.60 -22.64
C GLY A 67 5.56 -17.38 -23.49
N GLU A 68 4.87 -16.25 -23.34
CA GLU A 68 5.27 -15.01 -24.00
C GLU A 68 6.55 -14.44 -23.36
N LYS A 69 7.40 -13.81 -24.19
CA LYS A 69 8.56 -13.06 -23.72
C LYS A 69 8.14 -11.70 -23.16
N LEU A 70 8.88 -11.23 -22.15
CA LEU A 70 8.72 -9.87 -21.64
C LEU A 70 8.97 -8.85 -22.76
N LYS A 71 7.96 -8.03 -23.08
CA LYS A 71 8.04 -7.02 -24.14
C LYS A 71 8.67 -5.71 -23.68
N ILE A 72 8.68 -5.49 -22.36
CA ILE A 72 9.15 -4.26 -21.72
C ILE A 72 10.65 -4.36 -21.45
N LYS A 73 11.41 -3.37 -21.90
CA LYS A 73 12.84 -3.24 -21.63
C LYS A 73 13.08 -2.33 -20.43
N GLN A 74 14.18 -2.56 -19.73
CA GLN A 74 14.57 -1.74 -18.57
C GLN A 74 14.71 -0.25 -18.91
N SER A 75 15.13 0.09 -20.13
CA SER A 75 15.26 1.47 -20.62
C SER A 75 13.93 2.19 -20.84
N GLU A 76 12.83 1.47 -20.95
CA GLU A 76 11.48 2.03 -21.14
C GLU A 76 10.80 2.35 -19.80
N LEU A 77 11.34 1.84 -18.70
CA LEU A 77 10.79 2.00 -17.35
C LEU A 77 11.31 3.29 -16.69
N THR A 78 10.55 4.38 -16.87
CA THR A 78 10.76 5.63 -16.15
C THR A 78 9.63 5.86 -15.14
N PRO A 79 9.93 6.00 -13.83
CA PRO A 79 8.90 6.26 -12.84
C PRO A 79 8.27 7.65 -13.06
N ARG A 80 6.94 7.73 -13.07
CA ARG A 80 6.18 8.97 -13.20
C ARG A 80 5.48 9.29 -11.88
N GLY A 81 5.90 10.38 -11.25
CA GLY A 81 5.26 10.90 -10.04
C GLY A 81 5.50 10.05 -8.79
N HIS A 82 4.51 10.00 -7.91
CA HIS A 82 4.54 9.28 -6.65
C HIS A 82 3.18 8.61 -6.41
N ALA A 83 3.20 7.39 -5.87
CA ALA A 83 1.99 6.68 -5.48
C ALA A 83 2.06 6.27 -4.00
N ILE A 84 0.91 6.24 -3.35
CA ILE A 84 0.73 5.84 -1.95
C ILE A 84 -0.47 4.89 -1.91
N GLU A 85 -0.34 3.79 -1.17
CA GLU A 85 -1.41 2.84 -0.92
C GLU A 85 -1.71 2.77 0.58
N CYS A 86 -2.99 2.81 0.94
CA CYS A 86 -3.50 2.50 2.27
C CYS A 86 -4.30 1.20 2.22
N ARG A 87 -3.99 0.26 3.12
CA ARG A 87 -4.79 -0.94 3.37
C ARG A 87 -5.95 -0.58 4.30
N ILE A 88 -7.16 -0.59 3.77
CA ILE A 88 -8.37 -0.32 4.54
C ILE A 88 -8.85 -1.64 5.14
N ASN A 89 -8.67 -1.79 6.45
CA ASN A 89 -8.97 -3.01 7.17
C ASN A 89 -10.20 -2.81 8.06
N ALA A 90 -10.98 -3.87 8.27
CA ALA A 90 -12.04 -3.97 9.27
C ALA A 90 -11.44 -4.17 10.67
N GLU A 91 -10.83 -3.12 11.22
CA GLU A 91 -10.17 -3.12 12.51
C GLU A 91 -10.51 -1.85 13.28
N ASP A 92 -10.43 -1.90 14.61
CA ASP A 92 -10.59 -0.75 15.50
C ASP A 92 -9.22 -0.29 16.05
N PRO A 93 -8.62 0.78 15.50
CA PRO A 93 -7.34 1.31 15.98
C PRO A 93 -7.36 1.72 17.45
N GLU A 94 -8.50 2.16 17.99
CA GLU A 94 -8.62 2.58 19.40
C GLU A 94 -8.50 1.38 20.35
N ARG A 95 -8.85 0.20 19.86
CA ARG A 95 -8.81 -1.07 20.59
C ARG A 95 -7.69 -1.98 20.08
N ASN A 96 -6.52 -1.40 19.84
CA ASN A 96 -5.35 -2.17 19.42
C ASN A 96 -5.55 -2.97 18.13
N PHE A 97 -6.18 -2.33 17.14
CA PHE A 97 -6.46 -2.91 15.83
C PHE A 97 -7.25 -4.22 15.94
N MET A 98 -8.13 -4.33 16.94
CA MET A 98 -8.99 -5.50 17.10
C MET A 98 -9.84 -5.69 15.83
N PRO A 99 -9.89 -6.91 15.25
CA PRO A 99 -10.73 -7.17 14.08
C PRO A 99 -12.21 -6.91 14.36
N MET A 100 -12.90 -6.30 13.40
CA MET A 100 -14.29 -5.86 13.48
C MET A 100 -15.12 -6.43 12.32
N PRO A 101 -15.33 -7.77 12.27
CA PRO A 101 -16.23 -8.36 11.30
C PRO A 101 -17.67 -7.88 11.54
N GLY A 102 -18.48 -7.84 10.47
CA GLY A 102 -19.82 -7.27 10.56
C GLY A 102 -20.44 -7.05 9.19
N VAL A 103 -21.52 -6.28 9.14
CA VAL A 103 -22.20 -5.93 7.89
C VAL A 103 -21.90 -4.48 7.56
N ILE A 104 -21.49 -4.23 6.30
CA ILE A 104 -21.35 -2.87 5.78
C ILE A 104 -22.74 -2.35 5.42
N ASN A 105 -23.25 -1.37 6.17
CA ASN A 105 -24.59 -0.83 5.97
C ASN A 105 -24.63 0.18 4.82
N ASN A 106 -23.56 0.96 4.67
CA ASN A 106 -23.39 1.96 3.63
C ASN A 106 -21.92 2.02 3.22
N LEU A 107 -21.68 2.14 1.92
CA LEU A 107 -20.38 2.17 1.30
C LEU A 107 -20.34 3.29 0.25
N HIS A 108 -19.42 4.23 0.44
CA HIS A 108 -19.03 5.19 -0.58
C HIS A 108 -17.55 5.02 -0.89
N LEU A 109 -17.23 4.55 -2.08
CA LEU A 109 -15.85 4.41 -2.53
C LEU A 109 -15.35 5.76 -3.09
N PRO A 110 -14.12 6.18 -2.77
CA PRO A 110 -13.56 7.40 -3.31
C PRO A 110 -13.24 7.25 -4.79
N GLY A 111 -13.15 8.37 -5.50
CA GLY A 111 -12.88 8.37 -6.93
C GLY A 111 -12.16 9.61 -7.44
N GLY A 112 -12.21 9.77 -8.76
CA GLY A 112 -11.60 10.89 -9.47
C GLY A 112 -10.15 10.65 -9.92
N PRO A 113 -9.51 11.66 -10.54
CA PRO A 113 -8.22 11.50 -11.20
C PRO A 113 -7.11 11.05 -10.24
N GLY A 114 -6.42 9.96 -10.61
CA GLY A 114 -5.32 9.41 -9.83
C GLY A 114 -5.73 8.73 -8.53
N VAL A 115 -7.01 8.35 -8.39
CA VAL A 115 -7.51 7.48 -7.32
C VAL A 115 -7.90 6.13 -7.94
N ARG A 116 -7.40 5.05 -7.35
CA ARG A 116 -7.72 3.66 -7.69
C ARG A 116 -8.12 2.95 -6.40
N VAL A 117 -9.18 2.15 -6.48
CA VAL A 117 -9.64 1.31 -5.38
C VAL A 117 -9.70 -0.12 -5.86
N ASP A 118 -8.92 -1.00 -5.24
CA ASP A 118 -9.02 -2.44 -5.44
C ASP A 118 -9.81 -3.00 -4.25
N THR A 119 -11.01 -3.51 -4.48
CA THR A 119 -11.86 -4.03 -3.40
C THR A 119 -12.79 -5.15 -3.88
N HIS A 120 -13.21 -5.99 -2.94
CA HIS A 120 -14.22 -7.02 -3.12
C HIS A 120 -15.53 -6.69 -2.40
N ILE A 121 -15.57 -5.60 -1.63
CA ILE A 121 -16.73 -5.23 -0.80
C ILE A 121 -17.75 -4.44 -1.62
N TYR A 122 -18.99 -4.47 -1.16
CA TYR A 122 -20.12 -3.76 -1.74
C TYR A 122 -21.13 -3.43 -0.62
N ASN A 123 -22.16 -2.62 -0.92
CA ASN A 123 -23.22 -2.33 0.05
C ASN A 123 -23.85 -3.63 0.57
N SER A 124 -24.06 -3.70 1.89
CA SER A 124 -24.58 -4.89 2.58
C SER A 124 -23.64 -6.10 2.58
N TYR A 125 -22.38 -5.95 2.16
CA TYR A 125 -21.39 -7.02 2.28
C TYR A 125 -21.19 -7.42 3.75
N LYS A 126 -21.20 -8.72 4.02
CA LYS A 126 -20.93 -9.29 5.34
C LYS A 126 -19.47 -9.71 5.42
N VAL A 127 -18.68 -8.94 6.15
CA VAL A 127 -17.28 -9.23 6.44
C VAL A 127 -17.21 -10.45 7.36
N PRO A 128 -16.68 -11.59 6.89
CA PRO A 128 -16.56 -12.79 7.69
C PRO A 128 -15.40 -12.69 8.71
N PRO A 129 -15.47 -13.40 9.84
CA PRO A 129 -14.41 -13.41 10.85
C PRO A 129 -13.24 -14.36 10.51
N TYR A 130 -13.33 -15.09 9.40
CA TYR A 130 -12.44 -16.23 9.09
C TYR A 130 -11.26 -15.89 8.19
N TYR A 131 -11.24 -14.70 7.59
CA TYR A 131 -10.22 -14.27 6.64
C TYR A 131 -9.54 -12.99 7.12
N ASP A 132 -8.55 -12.54 6.35
CA ASP A 132 -7.89 -11.25 6.56
C ASP A 132 -8.90 -10.10 6.61
N SER A 133 -8.61 -9.11 7.46
CA SER A 133 -9.47 -7.94 7.71
C SER A 133 -9.46 -6.93 6.54
N LEU A 134 -8.60 -7.10 5.52
CA LEU A 134 -8.49 -6.20 4.38
C LEU A 134 -9.79 -6.11 3.58
N LEU A 135 -10.40 -4.93 3.57
CA LEU A 135 -11.60 -4.61 2.82
C LEU A 135 -11.26 -4.04 1.43
N ALA A 136 -10.30 -3.13 1.39
CA ALA A 136 -9.91 -2.44 0.17
C ALA A 136 -8.45 -1.98 0.24
N LYS A 137 -7.84 -1.83 -0.92
CA LYS A 137 -6.63 -1.02 -1.08
C LYS A 137 -7.06 0.31 -1.70
N LEU A 138 -6.75 1.41 -1.00
CA LEU A 138 -6.89 2.75 -1.56
C LEU A 138 -5.54 3.18 -2.09
N ILE A 139 -5.42 3.30 -3.41
CA ILE A 139 -4.20 3.73 -4.08
C ILE A 139 -4.44 5.12 -4.63
N VAL A 140 -3.52 6.04 -4.35
CA VAL A 140 -3.47 7.32 -5.03
C VAL A 140 -2.13 7.50 -5.71
N SER A 141 -2.11 8.19 -6.85
CA SER A 141 -0.88 8.65 -7.48
C SER A 141 -1.00 10.11 -7.85
N ALA A 142 0.11 10.85 -7.86
CA ALA A 142 0.16 12.25 -8.30
C ALA A 142 1.57 12.60 -8.82
N ARG A 143 1.76 13.84 -9.28
CA ARG A 143 3.05 14.30 -9.86
C ARG A 143 4.22 14.32 -8.88
N ASN A 144 3.95 14.40 -7.57
CA ASN A 144 4.96 14.35 -6.51
C ASN A 144 4.32 13.83 -5.20
N ARG A 145 5.15 13.61 -4.18
CA ARG A 145 4.72 13.07 -2.88
C ARG A 145 3.70 13.95 -2.17
N HIS A 146 3.91 15.26 -2.07
CA HIS A 146 2.97 16.16 -1.38
C HIS A 146 1.60 16.20 -2.07
N ASP A 147 1.56 16.20 -3.40
CA ASP A 147 0.31 16.10 -4.15
C ASP A 147 -0.39 14.75 -3.94
N ALA A 148 0.37 13.66 -3.83
CA ALA A 148 -0.18 12.34 -3.52
C ALA A 148 -0.76 12.32 -2.10
N ILE A 149 -0.09 12.90 -1.11
CA ILE A 149 -0.60 13.01 0.28
C ILE A 149 -1.87 13.85 0.33
N ARG A 150 -1.93 15.00 -0.36
CA ARG A 150 -3.16 15.80 -0.46
C ARG A 150 -4.31 15.03 -1.09
N ARG A 151 -4.02 14.29 -2.17
CA ARG A 151 -5.02 13.46 -2.85
C ARG A 151 -5.48 12.29 -1.97
N LEU A 152 -4.58 11.69 -1.20
CA LEU A 152 -4.89 10.63 -0.26
C LEU A 152 -5.79 11.13 0.87
N ASN A 153 -5.50 12.31 1.45
CA ASN A 153 -6.35 12.95 2.44
C ASN A 153 -7.79 13.10 1.93
N ARG A 154 -7.97 13.71 0.74
CA ARG A 154 -9.30 13.82 0.11
C ARG A 154 -9.96 12.46 -0.11
N ALA A 155 -9.22 11.49 -0.64
CA ALA A 155 -9.77 10.18 -0.93
C ALA A 155 -10.17 9.42 0.35
N LEU A 156 -9.46 9.61 1.46
CA LEU A 156 -9.84 9.06 2.76
C LEU A 156 -11.05 9.79 3.37
N ASP A 157 -11.24 11.09 3.10
CA ASP A 157 -12.45 11.83 3.48
C ASP A 157 -13.69 11.35 2.74
N GLU A 158 -13.53 11.01 1.45
CA GLU A 158 -14.61 10.48 0.61
C GLU A 158 -14.91 9.00 0.91
N PHE A 159 -13.97 8.24 1.49
CA PHE A 159 -14.16 6.82 1.73
C PHE A 159 -15.05 6.57 2.96
N VAL A 160 -16.33 6.30 2.73
CA VAL A 160 -17.30 5.99 3.77
C VAL A 160 -17.53 4.48 3.85
N VAL A 161 -17.35 3.91 5.05
CA VAL A 161 -17.73 2.54 5.40
C VAL A 161 -18.50 2.62 6.72
N GLU A 162 -19.80 2.35 6.68
CA GLU A 162 -20.67 2.35 7.87
C GLU A 162 -21.04 0.92 8.30
N GLY A 163 -21.28 0.73 9.60
CA GLY A 163 -21.65 -0.56 10.20
C GLY A 163 -20.48 -1.31 10.84
N ILE A 164 -19.24 -1.01 10.46
CA ILE A 164 -18.02 -1.55 11.05
C ILE A 164 -16.97 -0.45 11.25
N LYS A 165 -16.02 -0.66 12.16
CA LYS A 165 -14.84 0.21 12.31
C LYS A 165 -13.81 -0.14 11.24
N THR A 166 -13.03 0.86 10.84
CA THR A 166 -11.95 0.67 9.87
C THR A 166 -10.69 1.43 10.27
N THR A 167 -9.58 1.13 9.58
CA THR A 167 -8.30 1.84 9.72
C THR A 167 -8.27 3.22 9.07
N ILE A 168 -9.34 3.68 8.40
CA ILE A 168 -9.39 4.98 7.70
C ILE A 168 -9.01 6.16 8.62
N PRO A 169 -9.58 6.31 9.85
CA PRO A 169 -9.23 7.42 10.72
C PRO A 169 -7.75 7.40 11.13
N PHE A 170 -7.18 6.21 11.34
CA PHE A 170 -5.77 6.07 11.68
C PHE A 170 -4.86 6.42 10.50
N HIS A 171 -5.20 5.99 9.28
CA HIS A 171 -4.48 6.43 8.07
C HIS A 171 -4.48 7.95 7.93
N LYS A 172 -5.64 8.59 8.13
CA LYS A 172 -5.74 10.06 8.12
C LYS A 172 -4.84 10.71 9.18
N TYR A 173 -4.75 10.13 10.36
CA TYR A 173 -3.84 10.62 11.39
C TYR A 173 -2.37 10.53 10.92
N VAL A 174 -1.95 9.34 10.50
CA VAL A 174 -0.56 9.04 10.08
C VAL A 174 -0.11 9.96 8.94
N ILE A 175 -0.93 10.15 7.90
CA ILE A 175 -0.49 10.91 6.73
C ILE A 175 -0.37 12.42 6.96
N ASN A 176 -0.92 12.91 8.08
CA ASN A 176 -0.85 14.31 8.48
C ASN A 176 0.24 14.58 9.53
N THR A 177 1.02 13.58 9.93
CA THR A 177 2.16 13.81 10.82
C THR A 177 3.35 14.40 10.04
N PRO A 178 4.16 15.28 10.66
CA PRO A 178 5.34 15.85 10.00
C PRO A 178 6.30 14.80 9.46
N GLU A 179 6.53 13.73 10.23
CA GLU A 179 7.44 12.63 9.87
C GLU A 179 6.99 11.95 8.57
N PHE A 180 5.69 11.67 8.42
CA PHE A 180 5.17 11.09 7.18
C PHE A 180 5.24 12.06 6.01
N ILE A 181 4.90 13.34 6.23
CA ILE A 181 4.91 14.37 5.18
C ILE A 181 6.33 14.55 4.62
N GLU A 182 7.32 14.68 5.51
CA GLU A 182 8.72 14.88 5.15
C GLU A 182 9.40 13.58 4.68
N GLY A 183 8.81 12.43 4.96
CA GLY A 183 9.38 11.13 4.57
C GLY A 183 10.51 10.66 5.48
N ASP A 184 10.57 11.19 6.71
CA ASP A 184 11.57 10.84 7.72
C ASP A 184 10.99 9.82 8.71
N PHE A 185 10.99 8.55 8.32
CA PHE A 185 10.49 7.45 9.14
C PHE A 185 11.24 6.15 8.89
N ASP A 186 11.26 5.28 9.91
CA ASP A 186 11.79 3.93 9.86
C ASP A 186 10.73 2.91 10.29
N THR A 187 11.11 1.64 10.48
CA THR A 187 10.17 0.57 10.86
C THR A 187 9.54 0.75 12.25
N HIS A 188 10.11 1.56 13.14
CA HIS A 188 9.57 1.86 14.48
C HIS A 188 8.64 3.08 14.48
N PHE A 189 8.43 3.70 13.32
CA PHE A 189 7.60 4.89 13.16
C PHE A 189 6.18 4.69 13.67
N LEU A 190 5.51 3.60 13.27
CA LEU A 190 4.12 3.37 13.64
C LEU A 190 3.91 3.16 15.13
N GLU A 191 4.85 2.52 15.83
CA GLU A 191 4.79 2.36 17.28
C GLU A 191 4.77 3.73 17.97
N LYS A 192 5.66 4.65 17.56
CA LYS A 192 5.73 6.02 18.10
C LYS A 192 4.47 6.83 17.79
N ILE A 193 3.98 6.75 16.55
CA ILE A 193 2.77 7.47 16.11
C ILE A 193 1.52 6.93 16.79
N TYR A 194 1.43 5.63 17.00
CA TYR A 194 0.28 5.02 17.66
C TYR A 194 0.18 5.41 19.14
N GLU A 195 1.30 5.42 19.88
CA GLU A 195 1.31 5.91 21.26
C GLU A 195 0.95 7.39 21.35
N LYS A 196 1.43 8.21 20.39
CA LYS A 196 1.04 9.62 20.29
C LYS A 196 -0.46 9.78 20.02
N ALA A 197 -1.02 9.02 19.08
CA ALA A 197 -2.44 9.02 18.76
C ALA A 197 -3.28 8.65 19.99
N LYS A 198 -2.92 7.58 20.71
CA LYS A 198 -3.59 7.16 21.94
C LYS A 198 -3.59 8.24 23.01
N ALA A 199 -2.44 8.89 23.23
CA ALA A 199 -2.32 9.96 24.22
C ALA A 199 -3.24 11.15 23.88
N GLU A 200 -3.30 11.55 22.60
CA GLU A 200 -4.15 12.65 22.13
C GLU A 200 -5.66 12.31 22.18
N MET A 201 -6.02 11.04 21.98
CA MET A 201 -7.41 10.58 22.08
C MET A 201 -7.88 10.47 23.53
N SER A 202 -7.00 10.03 24.43
CA SER A 202 -7.31 9.92 25.86
C SER A 202 -7.47 11.28 26.55
N GLN A 203 -6.89 12.36 25.99
CA GLN A 203 -7.04 13.73 26.49
C GLN A 203 -8.33 14.43 26.03
N LYS A 204 -9.04 13.85 25.05
CA LYS A 204 -10.28 14.41 24.49
C LYS A 204 -11.56 13.73 25.00
N ALA A 205 -11.43 12.65 25.78
CA ALA A 205 -12.52 11.92 26.43
C ALA A 205 -12.70 12.41 27.88
#